data_AF-A0A416HAW0-F1
#
_entry.id   AF-A0A416HAW0-F1
#
_cell.length_a   1.000
_cell.length_b   1.000
_cell.length_c   1.000
_cell.angle_alpha   90.00
_cell.angle_beta   90.00
_cell.angle_gamma   90.00
#
_symmetry.space_group_name_H-M   'P 1'
#
loop_
_entity.id
_entity.type
_entity.pdbx_description
1 polymer ?
#
loop_
_entity_poly.entity_id
_entity_poly.type
_entity_poly.pdbx_seq_one_letter_code
_entity_poly.pdbx_strand_id
1 'polypeptide(L)'
;MKANEDNFISLIKKRREEGIRYVMEEYGGLLQSIVKKRLFGMPDRIEECMNDIFFGIWNNISSFDPGRSSFKNWAAGVARFQAIDYLRRYGRQLQQEAWEDVEFPVEDDNLLRLVERELSRETEELLNCLKPEDREIFARIFIQDQDVETVSAEMGIPRAAVYNKISRGKKKMRRAAGENRK
;
A
#
# COMPACT_ATOMS: atom_id res chain seq x y z
N MET A 1 -20.25 17.00 16.32
CA MET A 1 -21.02 16.03 15.51
C MET A 1 -20.24 14.73 15.55
N LYS A 2 -20.84 13.60 15.96
CA LYS A 2 -20.09 12.35 16.07
C LYS A 2 -19.71 11.83 14.68
N ALA A 3 -18.46 11.38 14.53
CA ALA A 3 -18.00 10.77 13.29
C ALA A 3 -18.60 9.37 13.11
N ASN A 4 -18.88 8.99 11.87
CA ASN A 4 -19.38 7.67 11.47
C ASN A 4 -18.97 7.37 10.01
N GLU A 5 -19.30 6.17 9.53
CA GLU A 5 -18.94 5.67 8.19
C GLU A 5 -19.37 6.62 7.05
N ASP A 6 -20.51 7.31 7.21
CA ASP A 6 -21.06 8.17 6.17
C ASP A 6 -20.43 9.57 6.14
N ASN A 7 -19.89 10.04 7.27
CA ASN A 7 -19.51 11.45 7.42
C ASN A 7 -18.02 11.69 7.65
N PHE A 8 -17.24 10.69 8.04
CA PHE A 8 -15.86 10.89 8.48
C PHE A 8 -14.97 11.53 7.40
N ILE A 9 -15.11 11.14 6.14
CA ILE A 9 -14.36 11.75 5.02
C ILE A 9 -14.68 13.25 4.90
N SER A 10 -15.96 13.61 5.03
CA SER A 10 -16.41 15.00 4.99
C SER A 10 -15.84 15.80 6.17
N LEU A 11 -15.77 15.18 7.35
CA LEU A 11 -15.16 15.78 8.54
C LEU A 11 -13.67 16.06 8.33
N ILE A 12 -12.91 15.10 7.81
CA ILE A 12 -11.47 15.27 7.53
C ILE A 12 -11.28 16.36 6.46
N LYS A 13 -12.10 16.40 5.39
CA LYS A 13 -12.07 17.47 4.38
C LYS A 13 -12.32 18.86 4.97
N LYS A 14 -13.16 18.94 6.00
CA LYS A 14 -13.44 20.17 6.76
C LYS A 14 -12.43 20.43 7.90
N ARG A 15 -11.33 19.67 7.96
CA ARG A 15 -10.30 19.76 9.00
C ARG A 15 -10.85 19.59 10.42
N ARG A 16 -11.84 18.71 10.58
CA ARG A 16 -12.40 18.32 11.87
C ARG A 16 -11.78 17.02 12.36
N GLU A 17 -11.15 17.07 13.54
CA GLU A 17 -10.39 15.95 14.12
C GLU A 17 -11.23 14.70 14.36
N GLU A 18 -12.53 14.84 14.58
CA GLU A 18 -13.42 13.70 14.78
C GLU A 18 -13.37 12.72 13.61
N GLY A 19 -13.14 13.22 12.39
CA GLY A 19 -13.03 12.39 11.20
C GLY A 19 -11.78 11.51 11.18
N ILE A 20 -10.61 12.05 11.58
CA ILE A 20 -9.37 11.24 11.62
C ILE A 20 -9.35 10.30 12.82
N ARG A 21 -9.96 10.71 13.94
CA ARG A 21 -10.14 9.84 15.11
C ARG A 21 -10.95 8.60 14.75
N TYR A 22 -12.04 8.76 13.99
CA TYR A 22 -12.80 7.62 13.46
C TYR A 22 -11.93 6.71 12.59
N VAL A 23 -11.02 7.26 11.77
CA VAL A 23 -10.10 6.45 10.96
C VAL A 23 -9.14 5.64 11.83
N MET A 24 -8.63 6.24 12.90
CA MET A 24 -7.75 5.56 13.85
C MET A 24 -8.46 4.39 14.54
N GLU A 25 -9.71 4.60 14.98
CA GLU A 25 -10.51 3.60 15.67
C GLU A 25 -10.92 2.44 14.74
N GLU A 26 -11.44 2.75 13.55
CA GLU A 26 -12.04 1.74 12.66
C GLU A 26 -11.04 1.06 11.74
N TYR A 27 -10.03 1.80 11.25
CA TYR A 27 -9.06 1.27 10.29
C TYR A 27 -7.68 1.06 10.91
N GLY A 28 -7.43 1.52 12.14
CA GLY A 28 -6.12 1.43 12.79
C GLY A 28 -5.53 0.03 12.80
N GLY A 29 -6.32 -0.99 13.14
CA GLY A 29 -5.86 -2.39 13.13
C GLY A 29 -5.43 -2.89 11.74
N LEU A 30 -6.16 -2.50 10.68
CA LEU A 30 -5.79 -2.83 9.31
C LEU A 30 -4.50 -2.13 8.87
N LEU A 31 -4.38 -0.83 9.15
CA LEU A 31 -3.19 -0.08 8.75
C LEU A 31 -1.96 -0.57 9.53
N GLN A 32 -2.14 -0.88 10.82
CA GLN A 32 -1.08 -1.43 11.66
C GLN A 32 -0.61 -2.80 11.19
N SER A 33 -1.50 -3.69 10.71
CA SER A 33 -1.08 -4.99 10.17
C SER A 33 -0.25 -4.84 8.90
N ILE A 34 -0.58 -3.88 8.04
CA ILE A 34 0.20 -3.54 6.85
C ILE A 34 1.60 -3.03 7.24
N VAL A 35 1.68 -2.13 8.22
CA VAL A 35 2.96 -1.58 8.70
C VAL A 35 3.80 -2.67 9.37
N LYS A 36 3.21 -3.45 10.28
CA LYS A 36 3.87 -4.57 10.97
C LYS A 36 4.50 -5.55 10.00
N LYS A 37 3.81 -5.88 8.91
CA LYS A 37 4.34 -6.77 7.87
C LYS A 37 5.60 -6.22 7.19
N ARG A 38 5.67 -4.90 6.97
CA ARG A 38 6.79 -4.26 6.26
C ARG A 38 7.93 -3.88 7.20
N LEU A 39 7.61 -3.45 8.42
CA LEU A 39 8.55 -3.03 9.45
C LEU A 39 8.71 -4.13 10.52
N PHE A 40 8.58 -5.40 10.14
CA PHE A 40 8.68 -6.54 11.08
C PHE A 40 10.00 -6.52 11.85
N GLY A 41 11.06 -6.07 11.18
CA GLY A 41 12.38 -5.89 11.74
C GLY A 41 12.58 -4.65 12.63
N MET A 42 11.64 -3.72 12.62
CA MET A 42 11.75 -2.45 13.35
C MET A 42 10.46 -2.19 14.12
N PRO A 43 10.11 -3.04 15.10
CA PRO A 43 8.85 -2.94 15.82
C PRO A 43 8.67 -1.59 16.52
N ASP A 44 9.74 -1.01 17.05
CA ASP A 44 9.74 0.29 17.72
C ASP A 44 9.38 1.46 16.79
N ARG A 45 9.42 1.24 15.46
CA ARG A 45 9.13 2.26 14.45
C ARG A 45 7.71 2.18 13.91
N ILE A 46 6.94 1.17 14.31
CA ILE A 46 5.57 0.97 13.83
C ILE A 46 4.68 2.17 14.22
N GLU A 47 4.76 2.63 15.47
CA GLU A 47 3.93 3.74 15.95
C GLU A 47 4.23 5.05 15.21
N GLU A 48 5.52 5.33 14.97
CA GLU A 48 5.95 6.49 14.19
C GLU A 48 5.41 6.44 12.76
N CYS A 49 5.56 5.30 12.08
CA CYS A 49 5.01 5.11 10.74
C CYS A 49 3.47 5.21 10.74
N MET A 50 2.78 4.74 11.78
CA MET A 50 1.32 4.87 11.89
C MET A 50 0.88 6.33 12.02
N ASN A 51 1.58 7.13 12.83
CA ASN A 51 1.32 8.56 12.95
C ASN A 51 1.46 9.27 11.61
N ASP A 52 2.52 8.96 10.88
CA ASP A 52 2.75 9.46 9.53
C ASP A 52 1.64 9.06 8.55
N ILE A 53 1.10 7.83 8.66
CA ILE A 53 -0.02 7.38 7.82
C ILE A 53 -1.27 8.20 8.11
N PHE A 54 -1.62 8.39 9.38
CA PHE A 54 -2.79 9.20 9.75
C PHE A 54 -2.61 10.65 9.30
N PHE A 55 -1.40 11.20 9.44
CA PHE A 55 -1.06 12.53 8.94
C PHE A 55 -1.14 12.61 7.41
N GLY A 56 -0.67 11.58 6.71
CA GLY A 56 -0.77 11.45 5.26
C GLY A 56 -2.23 11.39 4.79
N ILE A 57 -3.08 10.62 5.46
CA ILE A 57 -4.52 10.55 5.23
C ILE A 57 -5.15 11.93 5.46
N TRP A 58 -4.86 12.57 6.59
CA TRP A 58 -5.38 13.90 6.93
C TRP A 58 -5.04 14.92 5.84
N ASN A 59 -3.78 15.01 5.43
CA ASN A 59 -3.33 16.00 4.45
C ASN A 59 -3.85 15.73 3.04
N ASN A 60 -3.96 14.47 2.65
CA ASN A 60 -4.27 14.07 1.29
C ASN A 60 -5.72 13.60 1.08
N ILE A 61 -6.60 13.75 2.06
CA ILE A 61 -8.00 13.29 1.95
C ILE A 61 -8.74 13.88 0.74
N SER A 62 -8.36 15.07 0.28
CA SER A 62 -8.95 15.70 -0.91
C SER A 62 -8.68 14.91 -2.19
N SER A 63 -7.62 14.09 -2.22
CA SER A 63 -7.28 13.21 -3.34
C SER A 63 -8.08 11.90 -3.35
N PHE A 64 -8.76 11.56 -2.25
CA PHE A 64 -9.60 10.39 -2.18
C PHE A 64 -10.87 10.59 -3.03
N ASP A 65 -11.09 9.66 -3.95
CA ASP A 65 -12.23 9.60 -4.85
C ASP A 65 -12.99 8.27 -4.64
N PRO A 66 -14.20 8.32 -4.06
CA PRO A 66 -15.01 7.11 -3.81
C PRO A 66 -15.44 6.41 -5.11
N GLY A 67 -15.43 7.11 -6.26
CA GLY A 67 -15.69 6.50 -7.56
C GLY A 67 -14.53 5.65 -8.10
N ARG A 68 -13.32 5.75 -7.50
CA ARG A 68 -12.12 5.00 -7.93
C ARG A 68 -11.78 3.83 -7.03
N SER A 69 -12.02 3.93 -5.72
CA SER A 69 -11.69 2.91 -4.73
C SER A 69 -12.46 3.12 -3.43
N SER A 70 -12.67 2.05 -2.66
CA SER A 70 -13.13 2.19 -1.27
C SER A 70 -12.10 2.96 -0.44
N PHE A 71 -12.56 3.63 0.62
CA PHE A 71 -11.65 4.32 1.55
C PHE A 71 -10.64 3.34 2.16
N LYS A 72 -11.10 2.15 2.57
CA LYS A 72 -10.26 1.06 3.08
C LYS A 72 -9.07 0.77 2.15
N ASN A 73 -9.32 0.63 0.85
CA ASN A 73 -8.28 0.29 -0.13
C ASN A 73 -7.34 1.47 -0.38
N TRP A 74 -7.87 2.69 -0.43
CA TRP A 74 -7.07 3.90 -0.57
C TRP A 74 -6.15 4.13 0.64
N ALA A 75 -6.69 4.02 1.86
CA ALA A 75 -5.93 4.15 3.10
C ALA A 75 -4.86 3.05 3.24
N ALA A 76 -5.18 1.81 2.84
CA ALA A 76 -4.19 0.74 2.75
C ALA A 76 -3.07 1.06 1.74
N GLY A 77 -3.37 1.77 0.65
CA GLY A 77 -2.37 2.26 -0.30
C GLY A 77 -1.45 3.31 0.33
N VAL A 78 -2.01 4.26 1.08
CA VAL A 78 -1.24 5.26 1.85
C VAL A 78 -0.34 4.57 2.87
N ALA A 79 -0.86 3.57 3.60
CA ALA A 79 -0.08 2.80 4.58
C ALA A 79 1.12 2.09 3.96
N ARG A 80 0.92 1.41 2.83
CA ARG A 80 2.03 0.76 2.10
C ARG A 80 3.07 1.77 1.65
N PHE A 81 2.63 2.89 1.07
CA PHE A 81 3.54 3.95 0.63
C PHE A 81 4.38 4.49 1.80
N GLN A 82 3.74 4.80 2.94
CA GLN A 82 4.44 5.35 4.09
C GLN A 82 5.43 4.34 4.70
N ALA A 83 5.04 3.07 4.83
CA ALA A 83 5.94 2.03 5.32
C ALA A 83 7.17 1.85 4.42
N ILE A 84 6.98 1.89 3.09
CA ILE A 84 8.09 1.83 2.13
C ILE A 84 8.97 3.07 2.23
N ASP A 85 8.38 4.26 2.32
CA ASP A 85 9.15 5.49 2.43
C ASP A 85 9.95 5.54 3.73
N TYR A 86 9.38 5.03 4.83
CA TYR A 86 10.06 4.85 6.10
C TYR A 86 11.28 3.94 5.97
N LEU A 87 11.11 2.74 5.38
CA LEU A 87 12.21 1.80 5.10
C LEU A 87 13.30 2.43 4.23
N ARG A 88 12.93 3.23 3.22
CA ARG A 88 13.89 3.91 2.34
C ARG A 88 14.67 5.00 3.06
N ARG A 89 14.01 5.79 3.92
CA ARG A 89 14.68 6.81 4.76
C ARG A 89 15.63 6.15 5.73
N TYR A 90 15.17 5.09 6.40
CA TYR A 90 15.98 4.33 7.34
C TYR A 90 17.16 3.64 6.65
N GLY A 91 16.95 3.02 5.48
CA GLY A 91 18.05 2.44 4.70
C GLY A 91 19.09 3.47 4.26
N ARG A 92 18.68 4.69 3.91
CA ARG A 92 19.64 5.79 3.62
C ARG A 92 20.38 6.25 4.86
N GLN A 93 19.71 6.31 6.00
CA GLN A 93 20.32 6.66 7.28
C GLN A 93 21.31 5.58 7.72
N LEU A 94 20.91 4.30 7.69
CA LEU A 94 21.81 3.17 7.87
C LEU A 94 22.94 3.20 6.86
N GLN A 95 22.76 3.53 5.59
CA GLN A 95 23.88 3.61 4.65
C GLN A 95 24.86 4.76 4.97
N GLN A 96 24.42 5.76 5.74
CA GLN A 96 25.26 6.81 6.32
C GLN A 96 25.89 6.39 7.67
N GLU A 97 25.27 5.43 8.39
CA GLU A 97 25.64 4.99 9.74
C GLU A 97 26.28 3.58 9.80
N ALA A 98 26.15 2.76 8.76
CA ALA A 98 26.42 1.32 8.75
C ALA A 98 27.91 1.07 8.58
N TRP A 99 28.54 1.06 9.74
CA TRP A 99 29.59 0.12 10.08
C TRP A 99 29.08 -1.11 10.87
N GLU A 100 27.80 -1.27 11.25
CA GLU A 100 27.41 -2.43 12.07
C GLU A 100 26.02 -3.04 11.74
N ASP A 101 26.01 -4.39 11.73
CA ASP A 101 24.96 -5.36 11.36
C ASP A 101 23.65 -5.30 12.16
N VAL A 102 22.51 -5.62 11.52
CA VAL A 102 21.27 -6.00 12.24
C VAL A 102 20.49 -7.12 11.49
N GLU A 103 20.25 -8.24 12.18
CA GLU A 103 19.34 -9.34 11.80
C GLU A 103 17.92 -9.15 12.38
N PHE A 104 16.88 -9.67 11.70
CA PHE A 104 15.47 -9.54 12.09
C PHE A 104 14.80 -10.88 12.44
N PRO A 105 14.01 -10.99 13.53
CA PRO A 105 13.29 -12.23 13.90
C PRO A 105 11.83 -12.28 13.37
N VAL A 106 11.28 -13.51 13.26
CA VAL A 106 9.98 -13.86 12.64
C VAL A 106 9.07 -14.57 13.65
N GLU A 107 7.76 -14.23 13.73
CA GLU A 107 6.61 -15.20 13.87
C GLU A 107 5.20 -14.56 14.10
N ASP A 108 4.20 -15.05 13.33
CA ASP A 108 2.92 -15.70 13.73
C ASP A 108 2.11 -16.01 12.45
N ASP A 109 2.24 -17.25 11.98
CA ASP A 109 2.18 -17.58 10.56
C ASP A 109 0.77 -17.91 10.03
N ASN A 110 -0.14 -18.39 10.87
CA ASN A 110 -1.33 -19.11 10.37
C ASN A 110 -2.52 -18.21 10.01
N LEU A 111 -2.80 -17.18 10.82
CA LEU A 111 -3.88 -16.23 10.53
C LEU A 111 -3.47 -15.25 9.41
N LEU A 112 -2.19 -14.86 9.41
CA LEU A 112 -1.54 -14.11 8.34
C LEU A 112 -1.59 -14.88 7.02
N ARG A 113 -1.25 -16.18 6.99
CA ARG A 113 -1.33 -17.02 5.77
C ARG A 113 -2.74 -17.13 5.19
N LEU A 114 -3.79 -17.12 6.01
CA LEU A 114 -5.18 -17.22 5.52
C LEU A 114 -5.64 -15.93 4.85
N VAL A 115 -5.38 -14.78 5.49
CA VAL A 115 -5.68 -13.45 4.94
C VAL A 115 -4.79 -13.16 3.72
N GLU A 116 -3.53 -13.60 3.75
CA GLU A 116 -2.61 -13.54 2.62
C GLU A 116 -3.06 -14.42 1.46
N ARG A 117 -3.59 -15.62 1.69
CA ARG A 117 -4.13 -16.48 0.62
C ARG A 117 -5.36 -15.88 -0.04
N GLU A 118 -6.29 -15.34 0.73
CA GLU A 118 -7.50 -14.70 0.19
C GLU A 118 -7.14 -13.43 -0.61
N LEU A 119 -6.29 -12.55 -0.06
CA LEU A 119 -5.84 -11.34 -0.74
C LEU A 119 -4.96 -11.66 -1.96
N SER A 120 -4.11 -12.69 -1.88
CA SER A 120 -3.27 -13.13 -3.00
C SER A 120 -4.11 -13.76 -4.10
N ARG A 121 -5.15 -14.53 -3.77
CA ARG A 121 -6.07 -15.12 -4.76
C ARG A 121 -6.83 -14.04 -5.53
N GLU A 122 -7.43 -13.08 -4.83
CA GLU A 122 -8.10 -11.94 -5.48
C GLU A 122 -7.13 -11.11 -6.35
N THR A 123 -5.90 -10.93 -5.88
CA THR A 123 -4.86 -10.20 -6.61
C THR A 123 -4.40 -10.99 -7.85
N GLU A 124 -4.19 -12.30 -7.74
CA GLU A 124 -3.84 -13.19 -8.86
C GLU A 124 -4.96 -13.26 -9.90
N GLU A 125 -6.22 -13.35 -9.47
CA GLU A 125 -7.39 -13.31 -10.35
C GLU A 125 -7.48 -12.00 -11.13
N LEU A 126 -7.21 -10.86 -10.49
CA LEU A 126 -7.13 -9.56 -11.16
C LEU A 126 -5.96 -9.49 -12.15
N LEU A 127 -4.81 -10.07 -11.82
CA LEU A 127 -3.63 -10.09 -12.69
C LEU A 127 -3.75 -11.08 -13.86
N ASN A 128 -4.63 -12.09 -13.78
CA ASN A 128 -4.85 -13.06 -14.85
C ASN A 128 -5.40 -12.43 -16.14
N CYS A 129 -6.01 -11.25 -16.06
CA CYS A 129 -6.42 -10.51 -17.26
C CYS A 129 -5.23 -9.90 -18.04
N LEU A 130 -4.04 -9.85 -17.45
CA LEU A 130 -2.83 -9.30 -18.05
C LEU A 130 -2.02 -10.38 -18.78
N LYS A 131 -1.24 -9.96 -19.78
CA LYS A 131 -0.26 -10.86 -20.41
C LYS A 131 0.82 -11.22 -19.38
N PRO A 132 1.47 -12.40 -19.48
CA PRO A 132 2.48 -12.84 -18.51
C PRO A 132 3.56 -11.78 -18.23
N GLU A 133 4.08 -11.15 -19.28
CA GLU A 133 5.12 -10.12 -19.17
C GLU A 133 4.62 -8.83 -18.47
N ASP A 134 3.37 -8.42 -18.72
CA ASP A 134 2.79 -7.26 -18.03
C ASP A 134 2.51 -7.61 -16.56
N ARG A 135 2.03 -8.83 -16.28
CA ARG A 135 1.83 -9.33 -14.92
C ARG A 135 3.13 -9.37 -14.13
N GLU A 136 4.23 -9.80 -14.73
CA GLU A 136 5.56 -9.80 -14.10
C GLU A 136 5.99 -8.37 -13.73
N ILE A 137 5.82 -7.41 -14.63
CA ILE A 137 6.09 -5.99 -14.33
C ILE A 137 5.23 -5.49 -13.17
N PHE A 138 3.95 -5.88 -13.13
CA PHE A 138 3.07 -5.54 -12.02
C PHE A 138 3.49 -6.20 -10.71
N ALA A 139 3.90 -7.47 -10.74
CA ALA A 139 4.38 -8.18 -9.57
C ALA A 139 5.66 -7.54 -9.04
N ARG A 140 6.63 -7.28 -9.90
CA ARG A 140 7.89 -6.61 -9.54
C ARG A 140 7.67 -5.24 -8.90
N ILE A 141 6.80 -4.42 -9.47
CA ILE A 141 6.58 -3.05 -9.02
C ILE A 141 5.67 -2.96 -7.80
N PHE A 142 4.58 -3.74 -7.77
CA PHE A 142 3.53 -3.59 -6.75
C PHE A 142 3.53 -4.68 -5.68
N ILE A 143 4.22 -5.80 -5.90
CA ILE A 143 4.32 -6.91 -4.94
C ILE A 143 5.75 -6.99 -4.37
N GLN A 144 6.76 -6.92 -5.23
CA GLN A 144 8.18 -7.00 -4.87
C GLN A 144 8.83 -5.63 -4.65
N ASP A 145 8.06 -4.55 -4.80
CA ASP A 145 8.44 -3.15 -4.51
C ASP A 145 9.70 -2.65 -5.26
N GLN A 146 10.04 -3.25 -6.40
CA GLN A 146 11.11 -2.78 -7.28
C GLN A 146 10.73 -1.45 -7.94
N ASP A 147 11.70 -0.54 -8.08
CA ASP A 147 11.48 0.71 -8.79
C ASP A 147 11.48 0.52 -10.32
N VAL A 148 10.94 1.51 -11.03
CA VAL A 148 10.75 1.41 -12.49
C VAL A 148 12.08 1.33 -13.22
N GLU A 149 13.13 1.93 -12.66
CA GLU A 149 14.49 1.94 -13.20
C GLU A 149 15.14 0.57 -13.04
N THR A 150 15.01 -0.07 -11.88
CA THR A 150 15.45 -1.45 -11.64
C THR A 150 14.72 -2.43 -12.55
N VAL A 151 13.38 -2.35 -12.65
CA VAL A 151 12.60 -3.21 -13.54
C VAL A 151 12.95 -2.98 -15.02
N SER A 152 13.19 -1.72 -15.39
CA SER A 152 13.64 -1.36 -16.74
C SER A 152 14.98 -2.01 -17.09
N ALA A 153 15.94 -1.97 -16.16
CA ALA A 153 17.26 -2.56 -16.33
C ALA A 153 17.21 -4.09 -16.37
N GLU A 154 16.52 -4.72 -15.41
CA GLU A 154 16.46 -6.18 -15.28
C GLU A 154 15.67 -6.85 -16.42
N MET A 155 14.60 -6.20 -16.90
CA MET A 155 13.77 -6.74 -17.97
C MET A 155 14.18 -6.25 -19.36
N GLY A 156 15.20 -5.39 -19.46
CA GLY A 156 15.71 -4.87 -20.74
C GLY A 156 14.69 -4.04 -21.54
N ILE A 157 13.71 -3.42 -20.87
CA ILE A 157 12.67 -2.61 -21.50
C ILE A 157 12.78 -1.14 -21.09
N PRO A 158 12.53 -0.16 -21.98
CA PRO A 158 12.64 1.25 -21.62
C PRO A 158 11.68 1.66 -20.50
N ARG A 159 12.10 2.57 -19.62
CA ARG A 159 11.26 3.14 -18.54
C ARG A 159 9.88 3.60 -19.02
N ALA A 160 9.83 4.26 -20.17
CA ALA A 160 8.57 4.69 -20.79
C ALA A 160 7.65 3.51 -21.15
N ALA A 161 8.23 2.39 -21.59
CA ALA A 161 7.49 1.17 -21.87
C ALA A 161 6.93 0.53 -20.60
N VAL A 162 7.70 0.53 -19.50
CA VAL A 162 7.24 0.09 -18.17
C VAL A 162 6.03 0.90 -17.72
N TYR A 163 6.10 2.24 -17.75
CA TYR A 163 4.96 3.11 -17.40
C TYR A 163 3.74 2.88 -18.30
N ASN A 164 3.95 2.71 -19.61
CA ASN A 164 2.87 2.45 -20.56
C ASN A 164 2.19 1.10 -20.30
N LYS A 165 2.96 0.06 -19.96
CA LYS A 165 2.43 -1.26 -19.59
C LYS A 165 1.64 -1.20 -18.28
N ILE A 166 2.12 -0.47 -17.28
CA ILE A 166 1.37 -0.22 -16.03
C ILE A 166 0.06 0.52 -16.31
N SER A 167 0.10 1.60 -17.10
CA SER A 167 -1.10 2.39 -17.42
C SER A 167 -2.17 1.55 -18.12
N ARG A 168 -1.78 0.78 -19.13
CA ARG A 168 -2.69 -0.13 -19.86
C ARG A 168 -3.19 -1.27 -18.97
N GLY A 169 -2.32 -1.86 -18.15
CA GLY A 169 -2.71 -2.94 -17.24
C GLY A 169 -3.73 -2.47 -16.20
N LYS A 170 -3.56 -1.28 -15.61
CA LYS A 170 -4.54 -0.67 -14.69
C LYS A 170 -5.90 -0.47 -15.36
N LYS A 171 -5.93 -0.03 -16.63
CA LYS A 171 -7.17 0.13 -17.40
C LYS A 171 -7.85 -1.23 -17.68
N LYS A 172 -7.07 -2.27 -17.95
CA LYS A 172 -7.57 -3.62 -18.23
C LYS A 172 -8.13 -4.30 -16.98
N MET A 173 -7.40 -4.23 -15.87
CA MET A 173 -7.86 -4.73 -14.57
C MET A 173 -9.13 -4.01 -14.10
N ARG A 174 -9.26 -2.69 -14.33
CA ARG A 174 -10.48 -1.95 -14.00
C ARG A 174 -11.71 -2.42 -14.79
N ARG A 175 -11.53 -2.82 -16.05
CA ARG A 175 -12.63 -3.37 -16.88
C ARG A 175 -13.04 -4.76 -16.38
N ALA A 176 -12.07 -5.65 -16.17
CA ALA A 176 -12.31 -6.99 -15.65
C ALA A 176 -13.01 -6.97 -14.27
N ALA A 177 -12.57 -6.09 -13.36
CA ALA A 177 -13.20 -5.91 -12.05
C ALA A 177 -14.62 -5.30 -12.11
N GLY A 178 -14.95 -4.58 -13.19
CA GLY A 178 -16.30 -4.05 -13.44
C GLY A 178 -17.24 -5.08 -14.10
N GLU A 179 -16.70 -6.05 -14.83
CA GLU A 179 -17.45 -7.14 -15.46
C GLU A 179 -17.79 -8.27 -14.48
N ASN A 180 -16.91 -8.57 -13.50
CA ASN A 180 -17.16 -9.54 -12.42
C ASN A 180 -18.13 -9.06 -11.32
N ARG A 181 -18.76 -7.88 -11.48
CA ARG A 181 -19.74 -7.30 -10.52
C ARG A 181 -21.19 -7.31 -11.04
N LYS A 182 -21.47 -8.06 -12.12
CA LYS A 182 -22.84 -8.39 -12.57
C LYS A 182 -23.14 -9.85 -12.29
#